data_AF-A0A8K0D2N6-F1
#
_entry.id   AF-A0A8K0D2N6-F1
#
_cell.length_a   1.000
_cell.length_b   1.000
_cell.length_c   1.000
_cell.angle_alpha   90.00
_cell.angle_beta   90.00
_cell.angle_gamma   90.00
#
_symmetry.space_group_name_H-M   'P 1'
#
loop_
_entity.id
_entity.type
_entity.pdbx_description
1 polymer ?
#
loop_
_entity_poly.entity_id
_entity_poly.type
_entity_poly.pdbx_seq_one_letter_code
_entity_poly.pdbx_strand_id
1 'polypeptide(L)'
;MDSKPKPPAKEKRRKRVAQRHLWKRNIKKLKVNSGLAYISVGNKPVPARGTKSPCNDKCRLKCPQNLGTPKTKEMLCMPQSNGKKKRTLKSGPIYVPSQWLPVIRSARKSKPYKVNEMATEEFFDFHDLSQNLGKSFSVSVKGEKVIWNDIQILKVAKDSSGVILYKNSYNSEEFKEIKVLMIKRGRSSSSAIYDVYNLKPAYRERPTISDKTKSHLMELCQKNLIPKEDAACGYCAVVKTPQSFGKRILNQHDVERNRTSTVTRLMNELQAATGAVVSVSINKNGKDKHVNEFIGD
;
A
#
# COMPACT_ATOMS: atom_id res chain seq x y z
N MET A 1 -2.38 2.95 78.74
CA MET A 1 -3.23 3.20 77.55
C MET A 1 -2.56 2.48 76.40
N ASP A 2 -2.81 1.17 76.29
CA ASP A 2 -2.08 0.30 75.37
C ASP A 2 -2.52 0.55 73.93
N SER A 3 -1.57 1.01 73.12
CA SER A 3 -1.75 1.31 71.71
C SER A 3 -2.07 0.04 70.93
N LYS A 4 -3.31 -0.07 70.44
CA LYS A 4 -3.74 -1.21 69.62
C LYS A 4 -2.85 -1.34 68.36
N PRO A 5 -2.39 -2.57 68.03
CA PRO A 5 -1.57 -2.80 66.85
C PRO A 5 -2.35 -2.52 65.56
N LYS A 6 -1.70 -1.82 64.64
CA LYS A 6 -2.25 -1.44 63.33
C LYS A 6 -2.50 -2.70 62.48
N PRO A 7 -3.68 -2.86 61.84
CA PRO A 7 -3.95 -4.03 61.02
C PRO A 7 -3.01 -4.10 59.80
N PRO A 8 -2.61 -5.30 59.36
CA PRO A 8 -1.68 -5.48 58.25
C PRO A 8 -2.30 -4.96 56.94
N ALA A 9 -1.48 -4.30 56.13
CA ALA A 9 -1.90 -3.74 54.86
C ALA A 9 -2.35 -4.86 53.90
N LYS A 10 -3.57 -4.75 53.36
CA LYS A 10 -4.11 -5.73 52.41
C LYS A 10 -3.27 -5.73 51.14
N GLU A 11 -2.67 -6.87 50.81
CA GLU A 11 -1.84 -7.03 49.62
C GLU A 11 -2.67 -6.76 48.35
N LYS A 12 -2.19 -5.83 47.51
CA LYS A 12 -2.87 -5.46 46.27
C LYS A 12 -2.81 -6.67 45.32
N ARG A 13 -3.95 -7.36 45.13
CA ARG A 13 -4.07 -8.46 44.15
C ARG A 13 -3.53 -8.00 42.79
N ARG A 14 -2.51 -8.69 42.27
CA ARG A 14 -1.96 -8.45 40.93
C ARG A 14 -3.08 -8.60 39.90
N LYS A 15 -3.22 -7.61 39.01
CA LYS A 15 -4.13 -7.70 37.87
C LYS A 15 -3.72 -8.90 37.02
N ARG A 16 -4.66 -9.81 36.73
CA ARG A 16 -4.39 -10.97 35.87
C ARG A 16 -4.03 -10.50 34.46
N VAL A 17 -2.96 -11.04 33.88
CA VAL A 17 -2.58 -10.77 32.49
C VAL A 17 -3.64 -11.34 31.56
N ALA A 18 -4.18 -10.53 30.66
CA ALA A 18 -5.23 -10.96 29.75
C ALA A 18 -4.68 -11.92 28.68
N GLN A 19 -5.11 -13.19 28.71
CA GLN A 19 -4.75 -14.19 27.71
C GLN A 19 -5.66 -14.10 26.48
N ARG A 20 -5.31 -13.24 25.52
CA ARG A 20 -6.14 -12.96 24.32
C ARG A 20 -6.47 -14.21 23.49
N HIS A 21 -5.57 -15.18 23.38
CA HIS A 21 -5.80 -16.39 22.57
C HIS A 21 -6.92 -17.27 23.12
N LEU A 22 -7.19 -17.19 24.43
CA LEU A 22 -8.28 -17.93 25.08
C LEU A 22 -9.65 -17.24 24.97
N TRP A 23 -9.71 -16.05 24.38
CA TRP A 23 -10.99 -15.37 24.18
C TRP A 23 -11.86 -16.18 23.21
N LYS A 24 -13.13 -16.40 23.59
CA LYS A 24 -14.10 -17.18 22.80
C LYS A 24 -14.17 -16.74 21.33
N ARG A 25 -14.04 -15.43 21.06
CA ARG A 25 -14.01 -14.86 19.70
C ARG A 25 -12.81 -15.33 18.89
N ASN A 26 -11.62 -15.38 19.51
CA ASN A 26 -10.39 -15.77 18.84
C ASN A 26 -10.35 -17.28 18.58
N ILE A 27 -10.75 -18.09 19.56
CA ILE A 27 -10.90 -19.55 19.37
C ILE A 27 -11.89 -19.86 18.25
N LYS A 28 -13.04 -19.17 18.21
CA LYS A 28 -14.02 -19.34 17.13
C LYS A 28 -13.47 -18.94 15.76
N LYS A 29 -12.79 -17.79 15.65
CA LYS A 29 -12.17 -17.34 14.40
C LYS A 29 -11.13 -18.34 13.90
N LEU A 30 -10.32 -18.88 14.81
CA LEU A 30 -9.34 -19.92 14.51
C LEU A 30 -10.03 -21.17 13.93
N LYS A 31 -11.06 -21.71 14.60
CA LYS A 31 -11.83 -22.88 14.14
C LYS A 31 -12.51 -22.67 12.78
N VAL A 32 -13.08 -21.49 12.55
CA VAL A 32 -13.72 -21.15 11.26
C VAL A 32 -12.69 -21.13 10.14
N ASN A 33 -11.51 -20.54 10.38
CA ASN A 33 -10.45 -20.44 9.37
C ASN A 33 -9.80 -21.80 9.09
N SER A 34 -9.62 -22.65 10.11
CA SER A 34 -9.09 -24.01 9.94
C SER A 34 -10.12 -25.02 9.42
N GLY A 35 -11.39 -24.60 9.28
CA GLY A 35 -12.46 -25.48 8.84
C GLY A 35 -12.88 -26.53 9.87
N LEU A 36 -12.51 -26.38 11.14
CA LEU A 36 -12.92 -27.29 12.21
C LEU A 36 -14.38 -27.05 12.64
N ALA A 37 -14.98 -28.05 13.28
CA ALA A 37 -16.32 -27.92 13.85
C ALA A 37 -16.37 -26.85 14.96
N TYR A 38 -17.44 -26.06 15.02
CA TYR A 38 -17.60 -24.99 16.01
C TYR A 38 -19.07 -24.72 16.34
N ILE A 39 -19.32 -24.07 17.48
CA ILE A 39 -20.67 -23.67 17.90
C ILE A 39 -20.94 -22.22 17.42
N SER A 40 -22.03 -22.02 16.70
CA SER A 40 -22.47 -20.70 16.25
C SER A 40 -22.96 -19.82 17.41
N VAL A 41 -23.25 -18.54 17.17
CA VAL A 41 -23.74 -17.64 18.24
C VAL A 41 -25.10 -18.11 18.78
N GLY A 42 -25.94 -18.71 17.95
CA GLY A 42 -27.23 -19.28 18.35
C GLY A 42 -27.14 -20.72 18.87
N ASN A 43 -26.00 -21.13 19.44
CA ASN A 43 -25.72 -22.48 19.94
C ASN A 43 -25.91 -23.64 18.93
N LYS A 44 -26.08 -23.35 17.64
CA LYS A 44 -26.17 -24.39 16.60
C LYS A 44 -24.77 -24.95 16.31
N PRO A 45 -24.55 -26.28 16.38
CA PRO A 45 -23.29 -26.90 16.00
C PRO A 45 -23.11 -26.79 14.49
N VAL A 46 -21.94 -26.32 14.06
CA VAL A 46 -21.53 -26.28 12.66
C VAL A 46 -20.46 -27.36 12.46
N PRO A 47 -20.69 -28.36 11.60
CA PRO A 47 -19.72 -29.43 11.37
C PRO A 47 -18.45 -28.90 10.70
N ALA A 48 -17.36 -29.67 10.79
CA ALA A 48 -16.13 -29.36 10.10
C ALA A 48 -16.36 -29.25 8.58
N ARG A 49 -15.68 -28.31 7.93
CA ARG A 49 -15.70 -28.16 6.48
C ARG A 49 -14.88 -29.29 5.86
N GLY A 50 -15.57 -30.29 5.32
CA GLY A 50 -14.96 -31.37 4.54
C GLY A 50 -15.52 -31.41 3.13
N THR A 51 -14.84 -32.13 2.25
CA THR A 51 -15.37 -32.53 0.95
C THR A 51 -16.59 -33.41 1.21
N LYS A 52 -17.75 -33.01 0.72
CA LYS A 52 -18.95 -33.86 0.80
C LYS A 52 -18.72 -35.08 -0.10
N SER A 53 -19.38 -36.19 0.22
CA SER A 53 -19.48 -37.32 -0.69
C SER A 53 -19.97 -36.86 -2.07
N PRO A 54 -19.58 -37.56 -3.15
CA PRO A 54 -20.10 -37.26 -4.48
C PRO A 54 -21.63 -37.24 -4.44
N CYS A 55 -22.22 -36.26 -5.12
CA CYS A 55 -23.67 -36.13 -5.19
C CYS A 55 -24.28 -37.30 -5.98
N ASN A 56 -25.44 -37.80 -5.54
CA ASN A 56 -26.21 -38.81 -6.26
C ASN A 56 -26.71 -38.29 -7.62
N ASP A 57 -27.21 -39.18 -8.48
CA ASP A 57 -27.70 -38.86 -9.84
C ASP A 57 -28.83 -37.82 -9.88
N LYS A 58 -29.51 -37.61 -8.75
CA LYS A 58 -30.51 -36.55 -8.56
C LYS A 58 -29.89 -35.17 -8.27
N CYS A 59 -28.59 -34.97 -8.51
CA CYS A 59 -27.92 -33.71 -8.26
C CYS A 59 -28.53 -32.59 -9.12
N ARG A 60 -29.01 -31.51 -8.47
CA ARG A 60 -29.56 -30.33 -9.14
C ARG A 60 -28.61 -29.73 -10.19
N LEU A 61 -27.30 -29.85 -9.98
CA LEU A 61 -26.27 -29.31 -10.87
C LEU A 61 -25.93 -30.23 -12.05
N LYS A 62 -26.55 -31.42 -12.14
CA LYS A 62 -26.30 -32.40 -13.21
C LYS A 62 -24.80 -32.69 -13.39
N CYS A 63 -24.04 -32.70 -12.29
CA CYS A 63 -22.60 -32.90 -12.26
C CYS A 63 -22.10 -34.06 -13.15
N PRO A 64 -22.72 -35.26 -13.15
CA PRO A 64 -22.23 -36.36 -13.98
C PRO A 64 -22.38 -36.12 -15.50
N GLN A 65 -23.34 -35.30 -15.92
CA GLN A 65 -23.57 -34.98 -17.33
C GLN A 65 -22.63 -33.89 -17.84
N ASN A 66 -22.23 -32.96 -16.96
CA ASN A 66 -21.33 -31.85 -17.30
C ASN A 66 -19.84 -32.17 -17.07
N LEU A 67 -19.51 -33.15 -16.23
CA LEU A 67 -18.15 -33.62 -16.01
C LEU A 67 -17.86 -34.80 -16.95
N GLY A 68 -17.67 -34.50 -18.24
CA GLY A 68 -17.43 -35.49 -19.29
C GLY A 68 -16.27 -36.45 -18.98
N THR A 69 -16.53 -37.73 -19.26
CA THR A 69 -15.67 -38.94 -19.26
C THR A 69 -14.66 -39.16 -18.11
N PRO A 70 -14.47 -40.41 -17.66
CA PRO A 70 -13.69 -40.73 -16.46
C PRO A 70 -12.20 -40.34 -16.50
N LYS A 71 -11.60 -40.03 -17.66
CA LYS A 71 -10.20 -39.55 -17.74
C LYS A 71 -9.98 -38.16 -17.12
N THR A 72 -11.04 -37.38 -16.88
CA THR A 72 -10.94 -36.04 -16.26
C THR A 72 -11.33 -36.02 -14.78
N LYS A 73 -11.71 -37.17 -14.20
CA LYS A 73 -12.24 -37.24 -12.82
C LYS A 73 -11.19 -37.09 -11.72
N GLU A 74 -9.91 -37.39 -11.97
CA GLU A 74 -8.86 -37.17 -10.97
C GLU A 74 -8.35 -35.72 -10.92
N MET A 75 -8.59 -34.92 -11.96
CA MET A 75 -7.97 -33.59 -12.07
C MET A 75 -8.89 -32.40 -11.72
N LEU A 76 -10.20 -32.61 -11.53
CA LEU A 76 -11.20 -31.53 -11.48
C LEU A 76 -11.93 -31.32 -10.14
N CYS A 77 -11.75 -32.17 -9.13
CA CYS A 77 -12.39 -31.99 -7.82
C CYS A 77 -11.54 -31.17 -6.83
N MET A 78 -11.21 -29.92 -7.18
CA MET A 78 -10.80 -28.90 -6.21
C MET A 78 -11.88 -27.81 -6.10
N PRO A 79 -12.35 -27.44 -4.90
CA PRO A 79 -13.37 -26.41 -4.74
C PRO A 79 -12.89 -25.06 -5.30
N GLN A 80 -13.60 -24.57 -6.32
CA GLN A 80 -13.35 -23.30 -7.01
C GLN A 80 -14.28 -22.21 -6.45
N SER A 81 -14.09 -21.79 -5.20
CA SER A 81 -14.78 -20.59 -4.66
C SER A 81 -13.88 -19.34 -4.61
N ASN A 82 -12.70 -19.36 -5.27
CA ASN A 82 -11.72 -18.25 -5.28
C ASN A 82 -11.17 -17.95 -6.69
N GLY A 83 -12.03 -17.98 -7.73
CA GLY A 83 -11.64 -17.97 -9.16
C GLY A 83 -10.79 -16.79 -9.67
N LYS A 84 -10.58 -15.73 -8.87
CA LYS A 84 -9.73 -14.58 -9.26
C LYS A 84 -8.30 -14.66 -8.71
N LYS A 85 -8.10 -15.15 -7.47
CA LYS A 85 -6.75 -15.31 -6.90
C LYS A 85 -5.98 -16.47 -7.55
N LYS A 86 -6.68 -17.54 -7.93
CA LYS A 86 -6.04 -18.73 -8.50
C LYS A 86 -5.49 -18.52 -9.91
N ARG A 87 -6.05 -17.62 -10.75
CA ARG A 87 -5.58 -17.44 -12.14
C ARG A 87 -4.16 -16.85 -12.22
N THR A 88 -3.86 -15.86 -11.39
CA THR A 88 -2.52 -15.26 -11.31
C THR A 88 -1.54 -16.09 -10.49
N LEU A 89 -2.03 -17.05 -9.70
CA LEU A 89 -1.21 -18.07 -9.04
C LEU A 89 -1.02 -19.33 -9.90
N LYS A 90 -1.63 -19.41 -11.10
CA LYS A 90 -1.34 -20.49 -12.06
C LYS A 90 0.03 -20.34 -12.72
N SER A 91 0.57 -19.12 -12.76
CA SER A 91 1.93 -18.84 -13.25
C SER A 91 3.04 -19.32 -12.30
N GLY A 92 2.69 -20.02 -11.23
CA GLY A 92 3.63 -20.55 -10.26
C GLY A 92 3.96 -19.56 -9.15
N PRO A 93 4.77 -20.00 -8.17
CA PRO A 93 5.36 -19.13 -7.16
C PRO A 93 6.20 -18.01 -7.80
N ILE A 94 6.19 -16.84 -7.18
CA ILE A 94 6.97 -15.67 -7.60
C ILE A 94 8.26 -15.65 -6.78
N TYR A 95 9.40 -15.80 -7.46
CA TYR A 95 10.72 -15.84 -6.85
C TYR A 95 11.53 -14.55 -7.07
N VAL A 96 11.31 -13.85 -8.19
CA VAL A 96 12.10 -12.68 -8.58
C VAL A 96 11.22 -11.44 -8.65
N PRO A 97 11.67 -10.25 -8.18
CA PRO A 97 10.90 -9.01 -8.26
C PRO A 97 10.36 -8.67 -9.67
N SER A 98 11.12 -8.95 -10.73
CA SER A 98 10.70 -8.70 -12.13
C SER A 98 9.46 -9.51 -12.54
N GLN A 99 9.23 -10.68 -11.94
CA GLN A 99 8.05 -11.51 -12.19
C GLN A 99 6.76 -10.85 -11.66
N TRP A 100 6.84 -9.80 -10.83
CA TRP A 100 5.65 -9.02 -10.44
C TRP A 100 5.11 -8.15 -11.56
N LEU A 101 5.91 -7.77 -12.56
CA LEU A 101 5.48 -6.84 -13.59
C LEU A 101 4.29 -7.38 -14.41
N PRO A 102 4.30 -8.63 -14.93
CA PRO A 102 3.14 -9.19 -15.62
C PRO A 102 1.92 -9.35 -14.71
N VAL A 103 2.15 -9.68 -13.43
CA VAL A 103 1.10 -9.82 -12.41
C VAL A 103 0.39 -8.50 -12.19
N ILE A 104 1.14 -7.40 -12.06
CA ILE A 104 0.59 -6.06 -11.88
C ILE A 104 -0.11 -5.61 -13.18
N ARG A 105 0.54 -5.73 -14.34
CA ARG A 105 -0.06 -5.35 -15.65
C ARG A 105 -1.41 -6.04 -15.88
N SER A 106 -1.51 -7.34 -15.60
CA SER A 106 -2.72 -8.15 -15.79
C SER A 106 -3.75 -8.09 -14.65
N ALA A 107 -3.49 -7.32 -13.58
CA ALA A 107 -4.39 -7.26 -12.43
C ALA A 107 -5.78 -6.67 -12.78
N ARG A 108 -5.88 -5.84 -13.82
CA ARG A 108 -7.15 -5.36 -14.40
C ARG A 108 -7.54 -6.16 -15.64
N LYS A 109 -8.82 -6.53 -15.73
CA LYS A 109 -9.36 -7.36 -16.82
C LYS A 109 -9.54 -6.61 -18.15
N SER A 110 -10.08 -5.40 -18.09
CA SER A 110 -10.50 -4.66 -19.29
C SER A 110 -9.43 -3.71 -19.81
N LYS A 111 -8.79 -2.96 -18.90
CA LYS A 111 -7.71 -2.02 -19.22
C LYS A 111 -6.51 -2.36 -18.33
N PRO A 112 -5.55 -3.16 -18.83
CA PRO A 112 -4.31 -3.49 -18.12
C PRO A 112 -3.61 -2.24 -17.60
N TYR A 113 -2.90 -2.36 -16.47
CA TYR A 113 -2.14 -1.24 -15.94
C TYR A 113 -0.91 -0.97 -16.81
N LYS A 114 -0.65 0.30 -17.13
CA LYS A 114 0.64 0.74 -17.67
C LYS A 114 1.63 0.77 -16.51
N VAL A 115 2.59 -0.15 -16.51
CA VAL A 115 3.63 -0.23 -15.49
C VAL A 115 4.93 0.24 -16.11
N ASN A 116 5.41 1.39 -15.63
CA ASN A 116 6.71 1.93 -16.00
C ASN A 116 7.74 1.36 -15.02
N GLU A 117 8.75 0.69 -15.56
CA GLU A 117 9.90 0.20 -14.80
C GLU A 117 10.88 1.35 -14.64
N MET A 118 11.36 1.57 -13.41
CA MET A 118 12.28 2.66 -13.10
C MET A 118 13.65 2.14 -12.70
N ALA A 119 14.70 2.80 -13.16
CA ALA A 119 16.07 2.49 -12.79
C ALA A 119 16.48 3.19 -11.47
N THR A 120 17.51 2.68 -10.79
CA THR A 120 18.02 3.26 -9.53
C THR A 120 18.43 4.74 -9.69
N GLU A 121 18.92 5.11 -10.87
CA GLU A 121 19.38 6.46 -11.22
C GLU A 121 18.23 7.47 -11.37
N GLU A 122 17.00 6.98 -11.56
CA GLU A 122 15.80 7.81 -11.70
C GLU A 122 15.16 8.15 -10.35
N PHE A 123 15.70 7.63 -9.25
CA PHE A 123 15.26 7.98 -7.91
C PHE A 123 16.06 9.17 -7.40
N PHE A 124 15.36 10.20 -6.96
CA PHE A 124 15.94 11.45 -6.45
C PHE A 124 15.65 11.63 -4.96
N ASP A 125 16.58 12.24 -4.23
CA ASP A 125 16.38 12.56 -2.81
C ASP A 125 15.59 13.86 -2.66
N PHE A 126 14.35 13.74 -2.18
CA PHE A 126 13.49 14.88 -1.88
C PHE A 126 13.68 15.42 -0.46
N HIS A 127 14.51 14.79 0.38
CA HIS A 127 14.74 15.26 1.74
C HIS A 127 15.46 16.61 1.74
N ASP A 128 16.57 16.72 1.02
CA ASP A 128 17.30 17.98 0.82
C ASP A 128 16.39 19.03 0.17
N LEU A 129 15.60 18.64 -0.83
CA LEU A 129 14.61 19.53 -1.44
C LEU A 129 13.65 20.06 -0.37
N SER A 130 13.05 19.19 0.45
CA SER A 130 12.09 19.59 1.48
C SER A 130 12.67 20.54 2.54
N GLN A 131 13.98 20.43 2.84
CA GLN A 131 14.67 21.36 3.74
C GLN A 131 14.92 22.73 3.09
N ASN A 132 15.14 22.73 1.77
CA ASN A 132 15.36 23.95 0.99
C ASN A 132 14.06 24.65 0.57
N LEU A 133 12.94 23.93 0.50
CA LEU A 133 11.61 24.53 0.33
C LEU A 133 11.33 25.43 1.54
N GLY A 134 10.79 26.62 1.26
CA GLY A 134 10.53 27.61 2.29
C GLY A 134 9.51 27.15 3.32
N LYS A 135 9.67 27.55 4.58
CA LYS A 135 8.67 27.37 5.65
C LYS A 135 7.42 28.25 5.46
N SER A 136 7.42 29.16 4.50
CA SER A 136 6.40 30.20 4.32
C SER A 136 5.17 29.71 3.54
N PHE A 137 4.58 28.61 4.00
CA PHE A 137 3.35 28.05 3.45
C PHE A 137 2.06 28.67 4.04
N SER A 138 2.22 29.51 5.06
CA SER A 138 1.11 30.08 5.83
C SER A 138 0.70 31.48 5.37
N VAL A 139 1.42 32.07 4.42
CA VAL A 139 1.19 33.46 3.95
C VAL A 139 1.23 33.49 2.43
N SER A 140 0.21 34.11 1.82
CA SER A 140 0.13 34.34 0.38
C SER A 140 1.09 35.45 -0.06
N VAL A 141 1.35 35.57 -1.36
CA VAL A 141 2.09 36.70 -1.95
C VAL A 141 1.50 38.07 -1.56
N LYS A 142 0.17 38.14 -1.35
CA LYS A 142 -0.53 39.35 -0.89
C LYS A 142 -0.44 39.61 0.63
N GLY A 143 0.27 38.76 1.39
CA GLY A 143 0.34 38.87 2.85
C GLY A 143 -0.85 38.26 3.61
N GLU A 144 -1.83 37.69 2.91
CA GLU A 144 -2.98 37.03 3.52
C GLU A 144 -2.60 35.70 4.17
N LYS A 145 -3.19 35.38 5.33
CA LYS A 145 -2.99 34.09 6.00
C LYS A 145 -3.68 32.96 5.21
N VAL A 146 -2.93 31.92 4.91
CA VAL A 146 -3.42 30.73 4.19
C VAL A 146 -3.97 29.72 5.19
N ILE A 147 -5.26 29.41 5.09
CA ILE A 147 -5.91 28.36 5.87
C ILE A 147 -6.02 27.11 5.00
N TRP A 148 -5.12 26.14 5.22
CA TRP A 148 -5.01 24.92 4.40
C TRP A 148 -6.30 24.08 4.34
N ASN A 149 -7.14 24.14 5.38
CA ASN A 149 -8.41 23.41 5.42
C ASN A 149 -9.47 23.97 4.46
N ASP A 150 -9.35 25.24 4.08
CA ASP A 150 -10.31 25.96 3.23
C ASP A 150 -9.93 25.88 1.75
N ILE A 151 -8.73 25.40 1.42
CA ILE A 151 -8.27 25.23 0.05
C ILE A 151 -9.06 24.09 -0.61
N GLN A 152 -9.73 24.40 -1.71
CA GLN A 152 -10.50 23.45 -2.52
C GLN A 152 -9.76 23.00 -3.77
N ILE A 153 -9.02 23.93 -4.39
CA ILE A 153 -8.26 23.67 -5.61
C ILE A 153 -6.82 24.08 -5.33
N LEU A 154 -5.88 23.19 -5.63
CA LEU A 154 -4.46 23.44 -5.62
C LEU A 154 -3.91 23.11 -7.01
N LYS A 155 -3.24 24.07 -7.62
CA LYS A 155 -2.69 23.99 -8.97
C LYS A 155 -1.20 24.30 -8.92
N VAL A 156 -0.43 23.44 -9.59
CA VAL A 156 1.00 23.64 -9.82
C VAL A 156 1.19 23.64 -11.33
N ALA A 157 1.77 24.72 -11.87
CA ALA A 157 2.03 24.86 -13.30
C ALA A 157 3.54 24.86 -13.55
N LYS A 158 3.94 24.33 -14.70
CA LYS A 158 5.35 24.27 -15.11
C LYS A 158 5.91 25.66 -15.37
N ASP A 159 5.08 26.55 -15.92
CA ASP A 159 5.46 27.93 -16.29
C ASP A 159 5.68 28.83 -15.06
N SER A 160 5.06 28.50 -13.93
CA SER A 160 5.16 29.24 -12.66
C SER A 160 5.90 28.42 -11.60
N SER A 161 7.12 27.99 -11.91
CA SER A 161 7.95 27.21 -10.98
C SER A 161 8.16 27.96 -9.66
N GLY A 162 7.94 27.28 -8.53
CA GLY A 162 8.14 27.87 -7.20
C GLY A 162 6.94 28.66 -6.66
N VAL A 163 5.83 28.68 -7.38
CA VAL A 163 4.55 29.23 -6.91
C VAL A 163 3.49 28.12 -6.91
N ILE A 164 2.80 27.97 -5.77
CA ILE A 164 1.58 27.16 -5.70
C ILE A 164 0.40 28.11 -5.87
N LEU A 165 -0.44 27.79 -6.86
CA LEU A 165 -1.70 28.49 -7.10
C LEU A 165 -2.82 27.77 -6.34
N TYR A 166 -3.67 28.50 -5.62
CA TYR A 166 -4.76 27.90 -4.87
C TYR A 166 -6.05 28.71 -4.92
N LYS A 167 -7.19 28.04 -4.72
CA LYS A 167 -8.53 28.64 -4.58
C LYS A 167 -9.25 28.08 -3.36
N ASN A 168 -10.02 28.93 -2.70
CA ASN A 168 -10.87 28.54 -1.57
C ASN A 168 -12.30 28.17 -2.02
N SER A 169 -12.68 28.46 -3.26
CA SER A 169 -13.99 28.16 -3.84
C SER A 169 -13.85 27.65 -5.28
N TYR A 170 -14.72 26.75 -5.71
CA TYR A 170 -14.81 26.33 -7.12
C TYR A 170 -15.30 27.46 -8.04
N ASN A 171 -16.08 28.41 -7.52
CA ASN A 171 -16.68 29.49 -8.31
C ASN A 171 -15.76 30.70 -8.48
N SER A 172 -14.66 30.80 -7.71
CA SER A 172 -13.72 31.91 -7.88
C SER A 172 -12.92 31.71 -9.17
N GLU A 173 -12.87 32.72 -10.02
CA GLU A 173 -12.10 32.69 -11.27
C GLU A 173 -10.60 32.88 -11.01
N GLU A 174 -10.24 33.71 -10.03
CA GLU A 174 -8.86 34.05 -9.71
C GLU A 174 -8.17 33.02 -8.81
N PHE A 175 -6.91 32.70 -9.11
CA PHE A 175 -6.04 31.91 -8.23
C PHE A 175 -5.24 32.84 -7.30
N LYS A 176 -5.16 32.47 -6.02
CA LYS A 176 -4.21 33.07 -5.08
C LYS A 176 -2.88 32.35 -5.16
N GLU A 177 -1.80 33.04 -4.82
CA GLU A 177 -0.45 32.54 -4.98
C GLU A 177 0.25 32.35 -3.63
N ILE A 178 1.00 31.26 -3.49
CA ILE A 178 1.91 30.98 -2.38
C ILE A 178 3.30 30.77 -2.96
N LYS A 179 4.26 31.63 -2.59
CA LYS A 179 5.67 31.44 -2.96
C LYS A 179 6.27 30.35 -2.09
N VAL A 180 6.73 29.28 -2.73
CA VAL A 180 7.32 28.12 -2.05
C VAL A 180 8.83 28.26 -1.89
N LEU A 181 9.49 28.90 -2.85
CA LEU A 181 10.94 29.07 -2.81
C LEU A 181 11.31 30.28 -1.95
N MET A 182 12.18 30.05 -0.96
CA MET A 182 12.86 31.17 -0.28
C MET A 182 14.06 31.60 -1.11
N ILE A 183 14.00 32.81 -1.66
CA ILE A 183 15.21 33.49 -2.13
C ILE A 183 15.98 33.89 -0.87
N LYS A 184 17.12 33.23 -0.61
CA LYS A 184 18.03 33.62 0.49
C LYS A 184 18.48 35.06 0.24
N ARG A 185 18.31 35.94 1.23
CA ARG A 185 18.73 37.34 1.16
C ARG A 185 20.22 37.41 0.76
N GLY A 186 20.54 38.21 -0.27
CA GLY A 186 21.92 38.44 -0.73
C GLY A 186 22.41 37.58 -1.90
N ARG A 187 21.65 36.57 -2.37
CA ARG A 187 21.92 35.88 -3.65
C ARG A 187 20.97 36.37 -4.73
N SER A 188 21.49 36.58 -5.94
CA SER A 188 20.67 36.92 -7.10
C SER A 188 19.63 35.83 -7.35
N SER A 189 18.39 36.24 -7.64
CA SER A 189 17.22 35.35 -7.73
C SER A 189 17.38 34.27 -8.79
N SER A 190 18.09 34.55 -9.89
CA SER A 190 18.22 33.61 -11.01
C SER A 190 19.10 32.39 -10.68
N SER A 191 20.25 32.57 -10.00
CA SER A 191 21.14 31.44 -9.70
C SER A 191 20.58 30.54 -8.60
N ALA A 192 19.83 31.10 -7.64
CA ALA A 192 19.26 30.33 -6.53
C ALA A 192 18.15 29.35 -6.97
N ILE A 193 17.46 29.63 -8.08
CA ILE A 193 16.36 28.79 -8.57
C ILE A 193 16.90 27.50 -9.20
N TYR A 194 17.91 27.59 -10.07
CA TYR A 194 18.51 26.42 -10.71
C TYR A 194 19.15 25.46 -9.70
N ASP A 195 19.77 25.98 -8.64
CA ASP A 195 20.36 25.16 -7.59
C ASP A 195 19.33 24.35 -6.79
N VAL A 196 18.09 24.86 -6.64
CA VAL A 196 17.02 24.14 -5.93
C VAL A 196 16.51 22.95 -6.75
N TYR A 197 16.55 23.04 -8.08
CA TYR A 197 16.07 21.99 -8.97
C TYR A 197 17.11 20.95 -9.35
N ASN A 198 18.37 21.14 -8.94
CA ASN A 198 19.41 20.12 -9.03
C ASN A 198 19.18 19.04 -7.96
N LEU A 199 18.19 18.19 -8.22
CA LEU A 199 17.87 17.04 -7.40
C LEU A 199 19.06 16.08 -7.40
N LYS A 200 19.55 15.77 -6.21
CA LYS A 200 20.59 14.76 -6.06
C LYS A 200 19.97 13.37 -6.27
N PRO A 201 20.65 12.47 -6.98
CA PRO A 201 20.25 11.06 -7.01
C PRO A 201 20.11 10.54 -5.57
N ALA A 202 19.02 9.83 -5.28
CA ALA A 202 18.77 9.22 -3.98
C ALA A 202 19.84 8.17 -3.64
N TYR A 203 20.42 7.57 -4.68
CA TYR A 203 21.41 6.52 -4.57
C TYR A 203 22.57 6.84 -5.52
N ARG A 204 23.80 6.85 -5.00
CA ARG A 204 25.02 6.95 -5.83
C ARG A 204 25.39 5.63 -6.47
N GLU A 205 25.10 4.55 -5.75
CA GLU A 205 25.35 3.18 -6.14
C GLU A 205 24.11 2.35 -5.82
N ARG A 206 24.02 1.14 -6.39
CA ARG A 206 22.91 0.24 -6.13
C ARG A 206 22.87 -0.13 -4.64
N PRO A 207 21.72 -0.01 -3.95
CA PRO A 207 21.64 -0.35 -2.54
C PRO A 207 22.03 -1.81 -2.32
N THR A 208 23.00 -2.05 -1.46
CA THR A 208 23.43 -3.39 -1.11
C THR A 208 22.50 -3.99 -0.05
N ILE A 209 22.34 -5.31 -0.09
CA ILE A 209 21.63 -6.03 0.96
C ILE A 209 22.52 -6.25 2.16
N SER A 210 21.95 -6.18 3.36
CA SER A 210 22.68 -6.48 4.58
C SER A 210 23.11 -7.95 4.65
N ASP A 211 24.26 -8.23 5.25
CA ASP A 211 24.81 -9.59 5.35
C ASP A 211 23.85 -10.56 6.04
N LYS A 212 23.10 -10.09 7.03
CA LYS A 212 22.06 -10.92 7.69
C LYS A 212 20.98 -11.36 6.70
N THR A 213 20.52 -10.45 5.84
CA THR A 213 19.51 -10.75 4.81
C THR A 213 20.12 -11.68 3.76
N LYS A 214 21.37 -11.43 3.40
CA LYS A 214 22.16 -12.28 2.49
C LYS A 214 22.26 -13.72 3.02
N SER A 215 22.72 -13.93 4.25
CA SER A 215 22.83 -15.28 4.83
C SER A 215 21.49 -16.01 4.88
N HIS A 216 20.40 -15.30 5.21
CA HIS A 216 19.06 -15.90 5.21
C HIS A 216 18.59 -16.28 3.80
N LEU A 217 18.86 -15.47 2.78
CA LEU A 217 18.56 -15.83 1.39
C LEU A 217 19.37 -17.06 0.93
N MET A 218 20.64 -17.17 1.32
CA MET A 218 21.44 -18.37 1.05
C MET A 218 20.84 -19.62 1.72
N GLU A 219 20.36 -19.50 2.96
CA GLU A 219 19.71 -20.60 3.67
C GLU A 219 18.44 -21.08 2.93
N LEU A 220 17.64 -20.16 2.38
CA LEU A 220 16.46 -20.50 1.58
C LEU A 220 16.83 -21.24 0.28
N CYS A 221 17.93 -20.85 -0.36
CA CYS A 221 18.46 -21.54 -1.53
C CYS A 221 18.97 -22.95 -1.18
N GLN A 222 19.69 -23.11 -0.05
CA GLN A 222 20.18 -24.42 0.42
C GLN A 222 19.03 -25.38 0.75
N LYS A 223 17.93 -24.85 1.28
CA LYS A 223 16.69 -25.61 1.55
C LYS A 223 15.87 -25.92 0.30
N ASN A 224 16.32 -25.51 -0.90
CA ASN A 224 15.60 -25.62 -2.17
C ASN A 224 14.18 -25.00 -2.13
N LEU A 225 13.97 -23.99 -1.28
CA LEU A 225 12.72 -23.22 -1.25
C LEU A 225 12.65 -22.20 -2.39
N ILE A 226 13.82 -21.83 -2.92
CA ILE A 226 14.01 -21.03 -4.12
C ILE A 226 14.82 -21.89 -5.11
N PRO A 227 14.31 -22.15 -6.33
CA PRO A 227 15.04 -22.92 -7.34
C PRO A 227 16.40 -22.30 -7.66
N LYS A 228 17.41 -23.13 -7.95
CA LYS A 228 18.79 -22.65 -8.18
C LYS A 228 18.90 -21.83 -9.46
N GLU A 229 18.05 -22.14 -10.46
CA GLU A 229 17.94 -21.42 -11.72
C GLU A 229 17.50 -19.97 -11.48
N ASP A 230 16.56 -19.78 -10.55
CA ASP A 230 16.08 -18.47 -10.13
C ASP A 230 17.01 -17.80 -9.12
N ALA A 231 17.81 -18.55 -8.36
CA ALA A 231 18.75 -18.02 -7.37
C ALA A 231 19.92 -17.25 -8.02
N ALA A 232 20.43 -17.73 -9.16
CA ALA A 232 21.49 -17.03 -9.92
C ALA A 232 21.00 -15.65 -10.42
N CYS A 233 19.73 -15.58 -10.85
CA CYS A 233 19.08 -14.33 -11.22
C CYS A 233 18.74 -13.49 -9.99
N GLY A 234 18.26 -14.11 -8.91
CA GLY A 234 17.78 -13.46 -7.69
C GLY A 234 18.86 -12.75 -6.89
N TYR A 235 20.07 -13.31 -6.78
CA TYR A 235 21.19 -12.60 -6.15
C TYR A 235 21.64 -11.41 -6.97
N CYS A 236 21.69 -11.55 -8.29
CA CYS A 236 21.89 -10.43 -9.18
C CYS A 236 20.74 -9.43 -9.10
N ALA A 237 19.49 -9.87 -9.02
CA ALA A 237 18.29 -9.03 -9.07
C ALA A 237 18.07 -8.28 -7.75
N VAL A 238 18.32 -8.90 -6.60
CA VAL A 238 18.21 -8.28 -5.28
C VAL A 238 19.37 -7.31 -5.02
N VAL A 239 20.55 -7.56 -5.58
CA VAL A 239 21.64 -6.56 -5.66
C VAL A 239 21.38 -5.50 -6.74
N LYS A 240 20.50 -5.78 -7.72
CA LYS A 240 20.10 -4.84 -8.79
C LYS A 240 18.88 -3.98 -8.46
N THR A 241 18.00 -4.40 -7.54
CA THR A 241 16.79 -3.66 -7.18
C THR A 241 16.95 -3.02 -5.80
N PRO A 242 16.82 -1.70 -5.67
CA PRO A 242 16.77 -1.00 -4.38
C PRO A 242 15.75 -1.65 -3.43
N GLN A 243 16.21 -2.22 -2.32
CA GLN A 243 15.31 -2.56 -1.22
C GLN A 243 14.83 -1.27 -0.53
N SER A 244 13.65 -0.80 -0.90
CA SER A 244 12.83 0.09 -0.05
C SER A 244 11.36 -0.36 0.07
N PHE A 245 11.07 -1.64 -0.21
CA PHE A 245 9.77 -2.27 0.02
C PHE A 245 9.93 -3.57 0.83
N GLY A 246 10.14 -3.50 2.14
CA GLY A 246 10.38 -4.76 2.85
C GLY A 246 10.57 -4.78 4.36
N LYS A 247 9.94 -3.91 5.16
CA LYS A 247 9.81 -4.14 6.62
C LYS A 247 8.42 -3.88 7.22
N ARG A 248 7.35 -3.79 6.41
CA ARG A 248 6.00 -3.51 6.96
C ARG A 248 4.82 -4.29 6.36
N ILE A 249 5.04 -5.47 5.80
CA ILE A 249 3.94 -6.37 5.40
C ILE A 249 4.08 -7.70 6.12
N LEU A 250 3.78 -7.68 7.42
CA LEU A 250 3.28 -8.82 8.19
C LEU A 250 2.69 -8.27 9.48
N ASN A 251 1.50 -7.66 9.35
CA ASN A 251 0.42 -7.63 10.34
C ASN A 251 -0.75 -6.82 9.75
N GLN A 252 -1.69 -7.55 9.12
CA GLN A 252 -2.84 -7.01 8.39
C GLN A 252 -3.95 -6.40 9.28
N HIS A 253 -3.66 -6.00 10.52
CA HIS A 253 -4.72 -5.60 11.46
C HIS A 253 -4.79 -4.12 11.85
N ASP A 254 -3.94 -3.22 11.35
CA ASP A 254 -3.90 -1.81 11.81
C ASP A 254 -3.98 -0.70 10.72
N VAL A 255 -4.38 -1.00 9.47
CA VAL A 255 -4.28 -0.03 8.33
C VAL A 255 -5.57 0.77 8.07
N GLU A 256 -6.44 0.99 9.06
CA GLU A 256 -7.69 1.75 8.84
C GLU A 256 -7.71 3.20 9.36
N ARG A 257 -6.57 3.78 9.77
CA ARG A 257 -6.62 5.08 10.50
C ARG A 257 -5.86 6.28 9.92
N ASN A 258 -5.41 6.29 8.67
CA ASN A 258 -4.91 7.53 8.05
C ASN A 258 -5.12 7.55 6.54
N ARG A 259 -6.29 8.02 6.08
CA ARG A 259 -6.64 8.12 4.65
C ARG A 259 -6.32 9.48 4.01
N THR A 260 -6.02 10.51 4.79
CA THR A 260 -5.83 11.87 4.26
C THR A 260 -4.38 12.24 3.94
N SER A 261 -3.37 11.69 4.63
CA SER A 261 -1.96 12.04 4.39
C SER A 261 -1.28 11.22 3.29
N THR A 262 -1.77 10.03 2.99
CA THR A 262 -1.19 9.14 1.98
C THR A 262 -1.63 9.47 0.56
N VAL A 263 -2.83 10.03 0.40
CA VAL A 263 -3.35 10.50 -0.90
C VAL A 263 -2.55 11.71 -1.39
N THR A 264 -2.19 12.64 -0.50
CA THR A 264 -1.36 13.81 -0.85
C THR A 264 0.06 13.40 -1.26
N ARG A 265 0.61 12.34 -0.64
CA ARG A 265 1.95 11.83 -0.96
C ARG A 265 2.01 11.12 -2.33
N LEU A 266 0.98 10.32 -2.66
CA LEU A 266 0.89 9.65 -3.95
C LEU A 266 0.54 10.61 -5.11
N MET A 267 -0.20 11.69 -4.84
CA MET A 267 -0.52 12.71 -5.84
C MET A 267 0.72 13.51 -6.25
N ASN A 268 1.61 13.84 -5.30
CA ASN A 268 2.87 14.52 -5.59
C ASN A 268 3.86 13.65 -6.39
N GLU A 269 3.84 12.32 -6.19
CA GLU A 269 4.67 11.37 -6.94
C GLU A 269 4.17 11.16 -8.39
N LEU A 270 2.86 11.24 -8.63
CA LEU A 270 2.26 11.12 -9.98
C LEU A 270 2.48 12.35 -10.88
N GLN A 271 2.57 13.54 -10.27
CA GLN A 271 2.73 14.81 -10.98
C GLN A 271 4.16 15.00 -11.51
N ALA A 272 5.16 14.40 -10.84
CA ALA A 272 6.55 14.41 -11.31
C ALA A 272 6.80 13.50 -12.51
N ALA A 273 6.00 12.45 -12.70
CA ALA A 273 6.30 11.38 -13.67
C ALA A 273 5.56 11.49 -15.02
N THR A 274 4.50 12.30 -15.13
CA THR A 274 3.58 12.20 -16.28
C THR A 274 3.50 13.44 -17.18
N GLY A 275 4.09 14.58 -16.80
CA GLY A 275 4.08 15.79 -17.63
C GLY A 275 2.68 16.35 -17.96
N ALA A 276 1.62 15.82 -17.34
CA ALA A 276 0.24 16.22 -17.57
C ALA A 276 -0.26 17.17 -16.47
N VAL A 277 -1.05 18.18 -16.86
CA VAL A 277 -1.75 19.07 -15.92
C VAL A 277 -2.93 18.31 -15.33
N VAL A 278 -2.75 17.78 -14.11
CA VAL A 278 -3.84 17.10 -13.40
C VAL A 278 -4.53 18.09 -12.45
N SER A 279 -5.77 18.46 -12.75
CA SER A 279 -6.65 19.15 -11.81
C SER A 279 -7.46 18.11 -11.02
N VAL A 280 -7.18 17.93 -9.73
CA VAL A 280 -7.97 17.05 -8.86
C VAL A 280 -8.97 17.90 -8.07
N SER A 281 -10.26 17.72 -8.34
CA SER A 281 -11.34 18.27 -7.50
C SER A 281 -11.71 17.26 -6.43
N ILE A 282 -11.47 17.59 -5.15
CA ILE A 282 -11.88 16.75 -4.02
C ILE A 282 -13.26 17.23 -3.56
N ASN A 283 -14.31 16.50 -3.92
CA ASN A 283 -15.66 16.80 -3.45
C ASN A 283 -15.89 16.11 -2.09
N LYS A 284 -16.11 16.91 -1.04
CA LYS A 284 -16.34 16.40 0.34
C LYS A 284 -17.74 15.79 0.54
N ASN A 285 -18.63 15.92 -0.43
CA ASN A 285 -19.99 15.37 -0.36
C ASN A 285 -20.06 14.09 -1.20
N GLY A 286 -20.04 12.94 -0.54
CA GLY A 286 -20.10 11.60 -1.15
C GLY A 286 -21.44 11.27 -1.80
N LYS A 287 -21.79 12.00 -2.86
CA LYS A 287 -22.84 11.61 -3.82
C LYS A 287 -22.24 11.66 -5.22
N ASP A 288 -22.40 10.53 -5.89
CA ASP A 288 -21.81 10.09 -7.16
C ASP A 288 -21.52 11.19 -8.17
N LYS A 289 -20.41 11.06 -8.91
CA LYS A 289 -20.29 11.66 -10.25
C LYS A 289 -19.49 10.82 -11.24
N HIS A 290 -20.05 10.84 -12.46
CA HIS A 290 -19.40 10.67 -13.75
C HIS A 290 -18.05 11.40 -13.83
N VAL A 291 -17.08 10.74 -14.43
CA VAL A 291 -15.81 11.33 -14.87
C VAL A 291 -16.04 11.89 -16.28
N ASN A 292 -15.97 13.21 -16.43
CA ASN A 292 -15.78 13.82 -17.75
C ASN A 292 -14.28 14.07 -17.93
N GLU A 293 -13.66 13.32 -18.84
CA GLU A 293 -12.36 13.67 -19.40
C GLU A 293 -12.57 14.84 -20.37
N PHE A 294 -12.00 16.00 -20.04
CA PHE A 294 -11.75 17.04 -21.04
C PHE A 294 -10.32 16.85 -21.54
N ILE A 295 -10.20 16.49 -22.80
CA ILE A 295 -8.96 16.58 -23.57
C ILE A 295 -9.01 17.96 -24.23
N GLY A 296 -8.10 18.85 -23.85
CA GLY A 296 -7.83 20.08 -24.58
C GLY A 296 -6.52 19.90 -25.36
N ASP A 297 -6.52 20.40 -26.60
CA ASP A 297 -5.38 20.42 -27.53
C ASP A 297 -4.17 21.21 -26.99
#